data_AF-A0A1R0GP65-F1
#
_entry.id   AF-A0A1R0GP65-F1
#
_cell.length_a   1.000
_cell.length_b   1.000
_cell.length_c   1.000
_cell.angle_alpha   90.00
_cell.angle_beta   90.00
_cell.angle_gamma   90.00
#
_symmetry.space_group_name_H-M   'P 1'
#
loop_
_entity.id
_entity.type
_entity.pdbx_description
1 polymer ?
#
loop_
_entity_poly.entity_id
_entity_poly.type
_entity_poly.pdbx_seq_one_letter_code
_entity_poly.pdbx_strand_id
1 'polypeptide(L)'
;MKLCSVISILGLSLVSAIDPLTFKGSKIFNSKTGDQFWFKGAAYQPQQGATTNPLDPLVDTVGCKRDVAVFQDLGINSIRVYEVDSSQNHDVCMKALSDAGIYVLLDLPTPNYSINRDSPSWDVYLFNKYKLKIDAFSGYDNVAGFIIGNEITNDVNTTSASAFVKASLRDVKTYMKAKNVSIPVGYVDNDDENIRDSLISYFNCGSDPLATVDFYGVNTYRWCGNATFTSSLFPEMLAPFANYSVPYILTEYGCNTITPRVFAEVASIYGSDMQDLTSGGFVYEYSQEANNYGLVDVSYGNSAVTKLTDYNTFKTQLSKVSPKGTTLSNYSPSLKNSACPSVSSDWQVNDVLPPSPNVDFCNCLSTTFGCYLPSTFDPTNSAQSLALANQLSYLCGVVNCTSISYNTATGTYGQYSACSSVQKADWALSQNYAKGNNAASSCVVNNLNMSLNTNSSPKQSSSCNSISTTTVTSDPDPNMGPDGLSNNTKSTTSNSTNSSSSGSGSNSSSSTSKTGSATSVSSNLKVAALVLASALFFI
;
A
#
# COMPACT_ATOMS: atom_id res chain seq x y z
N MET A 1 -23.87 -18.41 -67.37
CA MET A 1 -23.40 -18.43 -65.97
C MET A 1 -23.00 -17.00 -65.60
N LYS A 2 -23.78 -16.33 -64.75
CA LYS A 2 -23.40 -15.01 -64.18
C LYS A 2 -22.80 -15.28 -62.80
N LEU A 3 -21.51 -14.97 -62.63
CA LEU A 3 -20.83 -15.02 -61.34
C LEU A 3 -21.32 -13.84 -60.49
N CYS A 4 -22.00 -14.11 -59.38
CA CYS A 4 -22.21 -13.14 -58.31
C CYS A 4 -20.97 -13.11 -57.43
N SER A 5 -20.23 -11.99 -57.43
CA SER A 5 -19.19 -11.73 -56.43
C SER A 5 -19.86 -11.42 -55.09
N VAL A 6 -19.67 -12.31 -54.12
CA VAL A 6 -20.00 -12.08 -52.71
C VAL A 6 -18.89 -11.21 -52.12
N ILE A 7 -19.23 -9.97 -51.79
CA ILE A 7 -18.37 -9.07 -51.01
C ILE A 7 -18.56 -9.44 -49.53
N SER A 8 -17.61 -10.16 -48.95
CA SER A 8 -17.51 -10.32 -47.49
C SER A 8 -17.05 -9.01 -46.88
N ILE A 9 -17.97 -8.30 -46.22
CA ILE A 9 -17.64 -7.20 -45.33
C ILE A 9 -17.12 -7.84 -44.05
N LEU A 10 -15.80 -7.84 -43.84
CA LEU A 10 -15.23 -8.05 -42.52
C LEU A 10 -15.64 -6.86 -41.66
N GLY A 11 -16.64 -7.05 -40.79
CA GLY A 11 -16.93 -6.11 -39.72
C GLY A 11 -15.75 -6.12 -38.75
N LEU A 12 -14.92 -5.08 -38.79
CA LEU A 12 -14.04 -4.75 -37.68
C LEU A 12 -14.94 -4.50 -36.46
N SER A 13 -15.00 -5.45 -35.55
CA SER A 13 -15.51 -5.22 -34.20
C SER A 13 -14.61 -4.16 -33.57
N LEU A 14 -15.09 -2.91 -33.57
CA LEU A 14 -14.51 -1.85 -32.76
C LEU A 14 -14.64 -2.29 -31.30
N VAL A 15 -13.54 -2.76 -30.71
CA VAL A 15 -13.44 -2.94 -29.26
C VAL A 15 -13.51 -1.53 -28.68
N SER A 16 -14.65 -1.17 -28.09
CA SER A 16 -14.76 0.07 -27.34
C SER A 16 -14.11 -0.15 -25.98
N ALA A 17 -13.08 0.64 -25.67
CA ALA A 17 -12.58 0.81 -24.31
C ALA A 17 -13.73 1.15 -23.36
N ILE A 18 -13.66 0.64 -22.12
CA ILE A 18 -14.60 1.01 -21.06
C ILE A 18 -14.57 2.54 -20.90
N ASP A 19 -15.69 3.12 -20.48
CA ASP A 19 -15.78 4.57 -20.34
C ASP A 19 -14.85 5.06 -19.22
N PRO A 20 -14.02 6.10 -19.43
CA PRO A 20 -13.20 6.62 -18.34
C PRO A 20 -14.05 7.20 -17.21
N LEU A 21 -13.58 7.12 -15.96
CA LEU A 21 -14.22 7.79 -14.83
C LEU A 21 -13.58 9.15 -14.56
N THR A 22 -14.40 10.14 -14.22
CA THR A 22 -13.97 11.48 -13.80
C THR A 22 -14.32 11.69 -12.34
N PHE A 23 -13.31 11.95 -11.51
CA PHE A 23 -13.48 12.33 -10.11
C PHE A 23 -13.54 13.86 -10.04
N LYS A 24 -14.67 14.42 -9.60
CA LYS A 24 -14.89 15.86 -9.53
C LYS A 24 -15.58 16.21 -8.22
N GLY A 25 -14.92 16.99 -7.38
CA GLY A 25 -15.41 17.26 -6.02
C GLY A 25 -15.70 15.96 -5.28
N SER A 26 -16.84 15.90 -4.58
CA SER A 26 -17.25 14.72 -3.80
C SER A 26 -17.96 13.63 -4.61
N LYS A 27 -17.92 13.68 -5.95
CA LYS A 27 -18.66 12.75 -6.82
C LYS A 27 -17.80 12.21 -7.97
N ILE A 28 -18.20 11.04 -8.46
CA ILE A 28 -17.55 10.34 -9.58
C ILE A 28 -18.55 10.33 -10.74
N PHE A 29 -18.07 10.46 -11.97
CA PHE A 29 -18.90 10.48 -13.17
C PHE A 29 -18.34 9.58 -14.25
N ASN A 30 -19.20 8.93 -15.02
CA ASN A 30 -18.80 8.36 -16.30
C ASN A 30 -18.50 9.52 -17.26
N SER A 31 -17.29 9.56 -17.81
CA SER A 31 -16.82 10.69 -18.63
C SER A 31 -17.49 10.76 -20.00
N LYS A 32 -18.03 9.65 -20.53
CA LYS A 32 -18.72 9.64 -21.81
C LYS A 32 -20.21 9.95 -21.67
N THR A 33 -20.91 9.34 -20.70
CA THR A 33 -22.35 9.58 -20.51
C THR A 33 -22.63 10.85 -19.71
N GLY A 34 -21.70 11.25 -18.83
CA GLY A 34 -21.88 12.36 -17.89
C GLY A 34 -22.72 12.01 -16.67
N ASP A 35 -23.20 10.77 -16.56
CA ASP A 35 -23.97 10.32 -15.39
C ASP A 35 -23.04 10.13 -14.19
N GLN A 36 -23.55 10.43 -12.99
CA GLN A 36 -22.86 10.07 -11.76
C GLN A 36 -22.65 8.54 -11.72
N PHE A 37 -21.48 8.14 -11.25
CA PHE A 37 -21.06 6.76 -11.12
C PHE A 37 -21.06 6.37 -9.63
N TRP A 38 -21.53 5.16 -9.34
CA TRP A 38 -21.43 4.54 -8.03
C TRP A 38 -20.77 3.17 -8.19
N PHE A 39 -19.78 2.90 -7.35
CA PHE A 39 -19.22 1.56 -7.22
C PHE A 39 -20.30 0.63 -6.66
N LYS A 40 -20.63 -0.40 -7.44
CA LYS A 40 -21.38 -1.58 -7.01
C LYS A 40 -20.40 -2.74 -7.09
N GLY A 41 -19.60 -2.95 -6.05
CA GLY A 41 -18.42 -3.80 -6.14
C GLY A 41 -18.35 -4.95 -5.15
N ALA A 42 -17.30 -5.75 -5.30
CA ALA A 42 -16.90 -6.79 -4.36
C ALA A 42 -15.38 -6.82 -4.17
N ALA A 43 -14.91 -7.14 -2.96
CA ALA A 43 -13.52 -7.50 -2.72
C ALA A 43 -13.18 -8.81 -3.47
N TYR A 44 -12.07 -8.83 -4.22
CA TYR A 44 -11.68 -9.94 -5.08
C TYR A 44 -10.21 -10.33 -4.87
N GLN A 45 -9.99 -11.33 -4.03
CA GLN A 45 -8.66 -11.90 -3.78
C GLN A 45 -8.75 -13.42 -3.51
N PRO A 46 -9.22 -14.27 -4.43
CA PRO A 46 -9.34 -15.72 -4.19
C PRO A 46 -8.01 -16.36 -3.75
N GLN A 47 -7.98 -16.94 -2.55
CA GLN A 47 -6.76 -17.48 -1.95
C GLN A 47 -6.67 -18.99 -2.03
N GLN A 48 -7.82 -19.67 -1.94
CA GLN A 48 -7.88 -21.11 -1.96
C GLN A 48 -7.21 -21.71 -3.20
N GLY A 49 -6.22 -22.57 -2.99
CA GLY A 49 -5.50 -23.29 -4.04
C GLY A 49 -4.39 -22.51 -4.73
N ALA A 50 -4.15 -21.25 -4.38
CA ALA A 50 -3.01 -20.49 -4.91
C ALA A 50 -1.68 -21.05 -4.39
N THR A 51 -0.66 -21.02 -5.25
CA THR A 51 0.69 -21.57 -4.96
C THR A 51 1.81 -20.54 -5.10
N THR A 52 1.47 -19.30 -5.45
CA THR A 52 2.41 -18.20 -5.67
C THR A 52 2.29 -17.13 -4.59
N ASN A 53 3.37 -16.39 -4.35
CA ASN A 53 3.42 -15.22 -3.47
C ASN A 53 4.20 -14.09 -4.19
N PRO A 54 3.63 -12.90 -4.42
CA PRO A 54 2.29 -12.48 -4.00
C PRO A 54 1.18 -13.26 -4.74
N LEU A 55 0.01 -13.28 -4.12
CA LEU A 55 -1.17 -13.84 -4.75
C LEU A 55 -1.72 -12.84 -5.75
N ASP A 56 -1.98 -13.28 -6.98
CA ASP A 56 -2.42 -12.39 -8.06
C ASP A 56 -3.59 -13.01 -8.85
N PRO A 57 -4.84 -12.61 -8.57
CA PRO A 57 -5.98 -13.14 -9.28
C PRO A 57 -6.14 -12.55 -10.69
N LEU A 58 -5.37 -11.51 -11.04
CA LEU A 58 -5.38 -10.85 -12.34
C LEU A 58 -4.41 -11.49 -13.34
N VAL A 59 -3.69 -12.54 -12.94
CA VAL A 59 -2.94 -13.43 -13.86
C VAL A 59 -3.53 -14.84 -13.93
N ASP A 60 -4.51 -15.16 -13.08
CA ASP A 60 -5.28 -16.40 -13.16
C ASP A 60 -6.28 -16.34 -14.32
N THR A 61 -5.80 -16.61 -15.53
CA THR A 61 -6.64 -16.57 -16.73
C THR A 61 -7.85 -17.51 -16.69
N VAL A 62 -7.81 -18.59 -15.89
CA VAL A 62 -8.92 -19.52 -15.72
C VAL A 62 -9.93 -18.93 -14.74
N GLY A 63 -9.45 -18.47 -13.58
CA GLY A 63 -10.27 -17.85 -12.54
C GLY A 63 -10.94 -16.56 -13.00
N CYS A 64 -10.19 -15.60 -13.55
CA CYS A 64 -10.73 -14.31 -13.94
C CYS A 64 -11.80 -14.43 -15.05
N LYS A 65 -11.64 -15.36 -16.01
CA LYS A 65 -12.65 -15.63 -17.06
C LYS A 65 -13.92 -16.29 -16.49
N ARG A 66 -13.76 -17.22 -15.55
CA ARG A 66 -14.89 -17.81 -14.81
C ARG A 66 -15.64 -16.72 -14.05
N ASP A 67 -14.92 -15.87 -13.33
CA ASP A 67 -15.48 -14.90 -12.41
C ASP A 67 -16.13 -13.71 -13.10
N VAL A 68 -15.64 -13.29 -14.28
CA VAL A 68 -16.29 -12.25 -15.10
C VAL A 68 -17.77 -12.55 -15.37
N ALA A 69 -18.11 -13.80 -15.71
CA ALA A 69 -19.50 -14.19 -15.92
C ALA A 69 -20.33 -14.12 -14.62
N VAL A 70 -19.69 -14.41 -13.48
CA VAL A 70 -20.31 -14.35 -12.15
C VAL A 70 -20.53 -12.89 -11.72
N PHE A 71 -19.58 -11.99 -12.01
CA PHE A 71 -19.68 -10.56 -11.75
C PHE A 71 -20.84 -9.93 -12.53
N GLN A 72 -20.95 -10.26 -13.83
CA GLN A 72 -22.07 -9.81 -14.66
C GLN A 72 -23.40 -10.34 -14.13
N ASP A 73 -23.46 -11.61 -13.70
CA ASP A 73 -24.67 -12.18 -13.11
C ASP A 73 -25.04 -11.56 -11.75
N LEU A 74 -24.05 -11.16 -10.93
CA LEU A 74 -24.29 -10.39 -9.71
C LEU A 74 -24.81 -8.98 -9.99
N GLY A 75 -24.46 -8.40 -11.13
CA GLY A 75 -24.73 -7.00 -11.47
C GLY A 75 -23.76 -6.02 -10.81
N ILE A 76 -22.55 -6.48 -10.45
CA ILE A 76 -21.48 -5.59 -9.99
C ILE A 76 -20.80 -4.93 -11.19
N ASN A 77 -20.21 -3.75 -10.97
CA ASN A 77 -19.48 -2.98 -11.98
C ASN A 77 -18.01 -2.77 -11.60
N SER A 78 -17.57 -3.32 -10.47
CA SER A 78 -16.23 -3.05 -9.95
C SER A 78 -15.75 -4.15 -9.00
N ILE A 79 -14.43 -4.29 -8.92
CA ILE A 79 -13.75 -5.15 -7.95
C ILE A 79 -12.66 -4.35 -7.23
N ARG A 80 -12.38 -4.71 -5.98
CA ARG A 80 -11.19 -4.26 -5.25
C ARG A 80 -10.20 -5.41 -5.17
N VAL A 81 -8.97 -5.19 -5.61
CA VAL A 81 -7.88 -6.17 -5.61
C VAL A 81 -6.77 -5.66 -4.69
N TYR A 82 -6.36 -6.49 -3.73
CA TYR A 82 -5.44 -6.11 -2.66
C TYR A 82 -3.98 -6.38 -3.03
N GLU A 83 -3.75 -7.46 -3.78
CA GLU A 83 -2.40 -7.91 -4.13
C GLU A 83 -2.33 -8.37 -5.59
N VAL A 84 -1.20 -8.03 -6.22
CA VAL A 84 -0.81 -8.43 -7.58
C VAL A 84 0.71 -8.56 -7.64
N ASP A 85 1.21 -9.40 -8.55
CA ASP A 85 2.61 -9.41 -8.98
C ASP A 85 2.79 -8.49 -10.18
N SER A 86 3.30 -7.27 -9.94
CA SER A 86 3.51 -6.27 -10.99
C SER A 86 4.55 -6.67 -12.05
N SER A 87 5.25 -7.79 -11.90
CA SER A 87 6.19 -8.30 -12.91
C SER A 87 5.53 -9.16 -13.99
N GLN A 88 4.30 -9.62 -13.74
CA GLN A 88 3.56 -10.48 -14.67
C GLN A 88 2.78 -9.67 -15.71
N ASN A 89 2.25 -10.34 -16.72
CA ASN A 89 1.36 -9.75 -17.72
C ASN A 89 -0.11 -9.97 -17.32
N HIS A 90 -0.86 -8.88 -17.17
CA HIS A 90 -2.27 -8.89 -16.75
C HIS A 90 -3.26 -8.70 -17.90
N ASP A 91 -2.79 -8.65 -19.15
CA ASP A 91 -3.58 -8.21 -20.32
C ASP A 91 -4.85 -9.03 -20.50
N VAL A 92 -4.76 -10.35 -20.31
CA VAL A 92 -5.90 -11.27 -20.54
C VAL A 92 -7.03 -10.99 -19.55
N CYS A 93 -6.73 -10.85 -18.27
CA CYS A 93 -7.75 -10.64 -17.24
C CYS A 93 -8.25 -9.19 -17.22
N MET A 94 -7.35 -8.21 -17.35
CA MET A 94 -7.74 -6.80 -17.40
C MET A 94 -8.62 -6.51 -18.62
N LYS A 95 -8.31 -7.10 -19.78
CA LYS A 95 -9.19 -7.03 -20.95
C LYS A 95 -10.54 -7.71 -20.71
N ALA A 96 -10.57 -8.91 -20.12
CA ALA A 96 -11.82 -9.61 -19.84
C ALA A 96 -12.73 -8.82 -18.88
N LEU A 97 -12.14 -8.17 -17.88
CA LEU A 97 -12.84 -7.27 -16.96
C LEU A 97 -13.37 -6.02 -17.67
N SER A 98 -12.53 -5.36 -18.48
CA SER A 98 -12.91 -4.16 -19.25
C SER A 98 -14.03 -4.46 -20.26
N ASP A 99 -13.92 -5.55 -21.03
CA ASP A 99 -14.95 -6.03 -21.97
C ASP A 99 -16.30 -6.30 -21.27
N ALA A 100 -16.25 -6.65 -19.97
CA ALA A 100 -17.43 -6.91 -19.14
C ALA A 100 -17.96 -5.68 -18.40
N GLY A 101 -17.31 -4.51 -18.54
CA GLY A 101 -17.70 -3.29 -17.83
C GLY A 101 -17.29 -3.27 -16.36
N ILE A 102 -16.25 -4.02 -15.96
CA ILE A 102 -15.77 -4.13 -14.59
C ILE A 102 -14.52 -3.27 -14.38
N TYR A 103 -14.63 -2.27 -13.50
CA TYR A 103 -13.50 -1.47 -13.04
C TYR A 103 -12.73 -2.14 -11.90
N VAL A 104 -11.46 -1.77 -11.74
CA VAL A 104 -10.58 -2.27 -10.68
C VAL A 104 -10.12 -1.10 -9.80
N LEU A 105 -10.40 -1.18 -8.50
CA LEU A 105 -9.64 -0.45 -7.48
C LEU A 105 -8.47 -1.33 -7.04
N LEU A 106 -7.25 -0.84 -7.15
CA LEU A 106 -6.04 -1.63 -6.90
C LEU A 106 -5.23 -1.05 -5.76
N ASP A 107 -4.98 -1.86 -4.73
CA ASP A 107 -4.07 -1.49 -3.65
C ASP A 107 -2.61 -1.52 -4.13
N LEU A 108 -1.90 -0.42 -3.89
CA LEU A 108 -0.46 -0.29 -4.11
C LEU A 108 0.39 -1.10 -3.12
N PRO A 109 0.11 -1.10 -1.80
CA PRO A 109 0.81 -2.00 -0.88
C PRO A 109 0.53 -3.48 -1.17
N THR A 110 1.33 -4.33 -0.55
CA THR A 110 1.03 -5.75 -0.30
C THR A 110 1.51 -6.10 1.12
N PRO A 111 1.16 -7.26 1.69
CA PRO A 111 1.76 -7.73 2.94
C PRO A 111 3.30 -7.78 2.90
N ASN A 112 3.91 -7.96 1.73
CA ASN A 112 5.36 -8.01 1.58
C ASN A 112 6.02 -6.61 1.48
N TYR A 113 5.27 -5.57 1.11
CA TYR A 113 5.77 -4.21 1.03
C TYR A 113 4.64 -3.21 1.32
N SER A 114 4.63 -2.71 2.55
CA SER A 114 3.69 -1.70 3.01
C SER A 114 4.36 -0.81 4.06
N ILE A 115 3.73 0.32 4.36
CA ILE A 115 4.15 1.14 5.51
C ILE A 115 3.79 0.34 6.77
N ASN A 116 4.81 -0.06 7.55
CA ASN A 116 4.57 -0.72 8.82
C ASN A 116 4.00 0.29 9.83
N ARG A 117 2.86 -0.02 10.45
CA ARG A 117 2.17 0.92 11.33
C ARG A 117 2.85 1.16 12.68
N ASP A 118 3.56 0.15 13.19
CA ASP A 118 4.30 0.22 14.47
C ASP A 118 5.67 0.88 14.28
N SER A 119 6.10 0.97 13.02
CA SER A 119 7.42 1.38 12.58
C SER A 119 7.34 2.08 11.22
N PRO A 120 6.66 3.22 11.14
CA PRO A 120 6.37 3.78 9.83
C PRO A 120 7.60 4.38 9.17
N SER A 121 7.81 3.98 7.93
CA SER A 121 8.84 4.48 7.03
C SER A 121 8.21 4.69 5.65
N TRP A 122 8.64 5.73 4.96
CA TRP A 122 8.42 5.93 3.53
C TRP A 122 9.79 6.17 2.92
N ASP A 123 10.29 5.16 2.23
CA ASP A 123 11.68 5.12 1.78
C ASP A 123 11.81 4.74 0.30
N VAL A 124 13.05 4.72 -0.16
CA VAL A 124 13.41 4.45 -1.55
C VAL A 124 12.89 3.10 -2.04
N TYR A 125 12.81 2.08 -1.18
CA TYR A 125 12.36 0.75 -1.57
C TYR A 125 10.84 0.70 -1.74
N LEU A 126 10.08 1.19 -0.75
CA LEU A 126 8.61 1.21 -0.84
C LEU A 126 8.15 2.07 -2.03
N PHE A 127 8.76 3.24 -2.21
CA PHE A 127 8.42 4.10 -3.34
C PHE A 127 8.72 3.44 -4.68
N ASN A 128 9.86 2.74 -4.80
CA ASN A 128 10.20 1.99 -5.99
C ASN A 128 9.15 0.89 -6.31
N LYS A 129 8.70 0.13 -5.30
CA LYS A 129 7.67 -0.90 -5.48
C LYS A 129 6.33 -0.32 -5.94
N TYR A 130 5.92 0.83 -5.40
CA TYR A 130 4.69 1.49 -5.82
C TYR A 130 4.79 1.98 -7.27
N LYS A 131 5.94 2.55 -7.66
CA LYS A 131 6.20 2.96 -9.04
C LYS A 131 6.12 1.78 -10.03
N LEU A 132 6.70 0.62 -9.70
CA LEU A 132 6.61 -0.58 -10.55
C LEU A 132 5.16 -1.02 -10.78
N LYS A 133 4.32 -1.02 -9.72
CA LYS A 133 2.91 -1.39 -9.84
C LYS A 133 2.11 -0.36 -10.64
N ILE A 134 2.37 0.93 -10.45
CA ILE A 134 1.74 2.00 -11.25
C ILE A 134 2.10 1.84 -12.74
N ASP A 135 3.38 1.60 -13.05
CA ASP A 135 3.83 1.42 -14.44
C ASP A 135 3.18 0.20 -15.10
N ALA A 136 3.01 -0.90 -14.36
CA ALA A 136 2.36 -2.11 -14.85
C ALA A 136 0.86 -1.94 -15.12
N PHE A 137 0.15 -1.09 -14.34
CA PHE A 137 -1.31 -1.02 -14.39
C PHE A 137 -1.88 0.26 -15.02
N SER A 138 -1.09 1.33 -15.14
CA SER A 138 -1.59 2.64 -15.63
C SER A 138 -2.03 2.65 -17.09
N GLY A 139 -1.67 1.62 -17.86
CA GLY A 139 -2.12 1.43 -19.25
C GLY A 139 -3.50 0.78 -19.41
N TYR A 140 -4.08 0.21 -18.35
CA TYR A 140 -5.39 -0.43 -18.42
C TYR A 140 -6.52 0.58 -18.20
N ASP A 141 -7.48 0.61 -19.13
CA ASP A 141 -8.59 1.59 -19.17
C ASP A 141 -9.60 1.43 -18.03
N ASN A 142 -9.65 0.25 -17.41
CA ASN A 142 -10.57 -0.10 -16.34
C ASN A 142 -9.96 0.01 -14.94
N VAL A 143 -8.73 0.53 -14.77
CA VAL A 143 -8.22 0.89 -13.43
C VAL A 143 -8.89 2.19 -12.98
N ALA A 144 -9.85 2.07 -12.05
CA ALA A 144 -10.62 3.20 -11.55
C ALA A 144 -9.86 4.05 -10.53
N GLY A 145 -8.87 3.48 -9.85
CA GLY A 145 -8.11 4.18 -8.81
C GLY A 145 -7.08 3.29 -8.14
N PHE A 146 -6.05 3.91 -7.59
CA PHE A 146 -5.06 3.26 -6.75
C PHE A 146 -5.32 3.56 -5.27
N ILE A 147 -5.11 2.57 -4.40
CA ILE A 147 -5.19 2.74 -2.94
C ILE A 147 -3.76 2.75 -2.38
N ILE A 148 -3.38 3.84 -1.73
CA ILE A 148 -2.01 4.08 -1.25
C ILE A 148 -1.69 3.31 0.06
N GLY A 149 -2.73 2.87 0.77
CA GLY A 149 -2.64 2.29 2.10
C GLY A 149 -4.03 1.80 2.54
N ASN A 150 -4.05 0.70 3.29
CA ASN A 150 -5.27 0.09 3.83
C ASN A 150 -5.11 -0.08 5.34
N GLU A 151 -5.88 0.70 6.11
CA GLU A 151 -5.92 0.67 7.57
C GLU A 151 -4.51 0.71 8.20
N ILE A 152 -3.61 1.52 7.65
CA ILE A 152 -2.23 1.60 8.16
C ILE A 152 -2.28 2.14 9.59
N THR A 153 -2.78 3.35 9.76
CA THR A 153 -3.25 3.79 11.08
C THR A 153 -4.58 3.10 11.34
N ASN A 154 -4.69 2.43 12.48
CA ASN A 154 -5.87 1.66 12.87
C ASN A 154 -6.31 1.87 14.33
N ASP A 155 -5.47 2.49 15.17
CA ASP A 155 -5.78 2.88 16.54
C ASP A 155 -4.95 4.10 16.96
N VAL A 156 -5.21 4.62 18.17
CA VAL A 156 -4.54 5.80 18.73
C VAL A 156 -3.01 5.69 18.78
N ASN A 157 -2.46 4.47 18.92
CA ASN A 157 -1.02 4.23 19.03
C ASN A 157 -0.32 4.24 17.67
N THR A 158 -1.07 4.05 16.57
CA THR A 158 -0.53 3.92 15.22
C THR A 158 -0.76 5.16 14.36
N THR A 159 -1.23 6.26 14.97
CA THR A 159 -1.50 7.53 14.26
C THR A 159 -0.27 8.10 13.55
N SER A 160 0.93 7.93 14.12
CA SER A 160 2.19 8.38 13.51
C SER A 160 2.38 7.90 12.06
N ALA A 161 1.85 6.72 11.70
CA ALA A 161 1.97 6.17 10.36
C ALA A 161 1.28 7.03 9.29
N SER A 162 0.23 7.78 9.65
CA SER A 162 -0.50 8.66 8.73
C SER A 162 0.40 9.73 8.09
N ALA A 163 1.45 10.19 8.76
CA ALA A 163 2.42 11.12 8.17
C ALA A 163 3.12 10.52 6.94
N PHE A 164 3.45 9.24 7.00
CA PHE A 164 4.16 8.52 5.95
C PHE A 164 3.22 8.10 4.81
N VAL A 165 1.98 7.74 5.13
CA VAL A 165 0.93 7.52 4.11
C VAL A 165 0.65 8.81 3.33
N LYS A 166 0.61 9.95 4.02
CA LYS A 166 0.37 11.24 3.35
C LYS A 166 1.57 11.70 2.52
N ALA A 167 2.80 11.37 2.94
CA ALA A 167 3.99 11.53 2.10
C ALA A 167 4.00 10.62 0.87
N SER A 168 3.56 9.36 1.01
CA SER A 168 3.48 8.43 -0.12
C SER A 168 2.44 8.87 -1.14
N LEU A 169 1.31 9.46 -0.73
CA LEU A 169 0.36 10.13 -1.63
C LEU A 169 1.04 11.22 -2.47
N ARG A 170 1.74 12.15 -1.80
CA ARG A 170 2.46 13.25 -2.46
C ARG A 170 3.42 12.70 -3.52
N ASP A 171 4.24 11.73 -3.15
CA ASP A 171 5.33 11.26 -4.00
C ASP A 171 4.81 10.38 -5.15
N VAL A 172 3.82 9.53 -4.90
CA VAL A 172 3.13 8.74 -5.94
C VAL A 172 2.41 9.64 -6.93
N LYS A 173 1.62 10.61 -6.46
CA LYS A 173 0.90 11.53 -7.36
C LYS A 173 1.88 12.44 -8.13
N THR A 174 3.01 12.80 -7.53
CA THR A 174 4.10 13.52 -8.23
C THR A 174 4.69 12.68 -9.36
N TYR A 175 4.99 11.40 -9.10
CA TYR A 175 5.47 10.47 -10.11
C TYR A 175 4.47 10.26 -11.25
N MET A 176 3.21 9.97 -10.90
CA MET A 176 2.12 9.78 -11.87
C MET A 176 1.93 11.00 -12.75
N LYS A 177 1.96 12.21 -12.17
CA LYS A 177 1.89 13.46 -12.93
C LYS A 177 3.05 13.60 -13.92
N ALA A 178 4.28 13.24 -13.54
CA ALA A 178 5.43 13.26 -14.44
C ALA A 178 5.30 12.24 -15.59
N LYS A 179 4.54 11.15 -15.38
CA LYS A 179 4.21 10.13 -16.38
C LYS A 179 2.90 10.40 -17.15
N ASN A 180 2.24 11.54 -16.91
CA ASN A 180 0.93 11.87 -17.47
C ASN A 180 -0.18 10.85 -17.12
N VAL A 181 -0.06 10.16 -15.98
CA VAL A 181 -1.07 9.25 -15.46
C VAL A 181 -2.05 10.07 -14.59
N SER A 182 -3.34 10.00 -14.91
CA SER A 182 -4.41 10.77 -14.24
C SER A 182 -5.36 9.89 -13.42
N ILE A 183 -5.00 8.63 -13.16
CA ILE A 183 -5.76 7.71 -12.31
C ILE A 183 -5.77 8.28 -10.88
N PRO A 184 -6.93 8.35 -10.19
CA PRO A 184 -7.00 8.92 -8.85
C PRO A 184 -6.33 8.01 -7.82
N VAL A 185 -5.76 8.61 -6.77
CA VAL A 185 -5.12 7.88 -5.67
C VAL A 185 -5.82 8.21 -4.35
N GLY A 186 -6.34 7.17 -3.69
CA GLY A 186 -7.04 7.29 -2.41
C GLY A 186 -6.34 6.55 -1.27
N TYR A 187 -6.95 6.63 -0.10
CA TYR A 187 -6.56 5.89 1.11
C TYR A 187 -7.78 5.18 1.68
N VAL A 188 -7.56 4.03 2.32
CA VAL A 188 -8.62 3.27 2.99
C VAL A 188 -8.39 3.24 4.49
N ASP A 189 -9.40 3.66 5.23
CA ASP A 189 -9.43 3.71 6.68
C ASP A 189 -10.21 2.54 7.29
N ASN A 190 -9.90 2.23 8.55
CA ASN A 190 -10.78 1.42 9.39
C ASN A 190 -11.83 2.33 10.09
N ASP A 191 -12.70 1.75 10.91
CA ASP A 191 -13.81 2.47 11.56
C ASP A 191 -13.61 2.61 13.08
N ASP A 192 -12.41 3.05 13.49
CA ASP A 192 -12.08 3.32 14.90
C ASP A 192 -12.62 4.69 15.35
N GLU A 193 -13.45 4.69 16.38
CA GLU A 193 -14.17 5.89 16.83
C GLU A 193 -13.28 6.97 17.45
N ASN A 194 -12.08 6.63 17.94
CA ASN A 194 -11.20 7.59 18.61
C ASN A 194 -10.39 8.43 17.61
N ILE A 195 -10.17 7.90 16.41
CA ILE A 195 -9.26 8.51 15.42
C ILE A 195 -9.91 8.82 14.07
N ARG A 196 -11.06 8.22 13.73
CA ARG A 196 -11.68 8.38 12.40
C ARG A 196 -11.86 9.84 11.96
N ASP A 197 -12.33 10.71 12.85
CA ASP A 197 -12.59 12.11 12.51
C ASP A 197 -11.28 12.85 12.16
N SER A 198 -10.21 12.52 12.88
CA SER A 198 -8.86 13.03 12.64
C SER A 198 -8.30 12.48 11.33
N LEU A 199 -8.45 11.17 11.07
CA LEU A 199 -8.00 10.53 9.83
C LEU A 199 -8.70 11.10 8.60
N ILE A 200 -10.03 11.15 8.62
CA ILE A 200 -10.85 11.71 7.54
C ILE A 200 -10.35 13.12 7.23
N SER A 201 -10.27 13.99 8.24
CA SER A 201 -9.83 15.36 8.09
C SER A 201 -8.38 15.46 7.60
N TYR A 202 -7.48 14.65 8.14
CA TYR A 202 -6.05 14.71 7.85
C TYR A 202 -5.74 14.39 6.37
N PHE A 203 -6.41 13.39 5.78
CA PHE A 203 -6.18 13.02 4.39
C PHE A 203 -6.80 13.99 3.37
N ASN A 204 -7.63 14.93 3.81
CA ASN A 204 -8.21 15.99 2.98
C ASN A 204 -7.68 17.40 3.28
N CYS A 205 -6.81 17.55 4.29
CA CYS A 205 -6.26 18.85 4.68
C CYS A 205 -4.90 19.17 4.07
N GLY A 206 -4.45 20.42 4.21
CA GLY A 206 -3.10 20.86 3.85
C GLY A 206 -3.05 21.68 2.56
N SER A 207 -1.89 22.28 2.31
CA SER A 207 -1.65 23.18 1.17
C SER A 207 -1.10 22.48 -0.07
N ASP A 208 -0.51 21.30 0.08
CA ASP A 208 -0.01 20.49 -1.04
C ASP A 208 -1.14 19.60 -1.61
N PRO A 209 -1.66 19.91 -2.82
CA PRO A 209 -2.75 19.16 -3.43
C PRO A 209 -2.35 17.74 -3.87
N LEU A 210 -1.06 17.43 -3.95
CA LEU A 210 -0.59 16.08 -4.21
C LEU A 210 -0.55 15.23 -2.93
N ALA A 211 -0.52 15.87 -1.76
CA ALA A 211 -0.57 15.20 -0.46
C ALA A 211 -2.00 14.98 0.07
N THR A 212 -3.03 15.34 -0.69
CA THR A 212 -4.43 15.01 -0.35
C THR A 212 -4.91 13.85 -1.21
N VAL A 213 -5.81 13.03 -0.65
CA VAL A 213 -6.44 11.93 -1.38
C VAL A 213 -7.37 12.45 -2.48
N ASP A 214 -7.49 11.68 -3.56
CA ASP A 214 -8.48 11.93 -4.63
C ASP A 214 -9.83 11.27 -4.35
N PHE A 215 -9.85 10.27 -3.46
CA PHE A 215 -11.03 9.65 -2.85
C PHE A 215 -10.66 9.05 -1.49
N TYR A 216 -11.65 8.83 -0.63
CA TYR A 216 -11.45 8.24 0.69
C TYR A 216 -12.32 7.01 0.88
N GLY A 217 -11.70 5.91 1.27
CA GLY A 217 -12.35 4.64 1.53
C GLY A 217 -12.52 4.39 3.02
N VAL A 218 -13.60 3.72 3.41
CA VAL A 218 -13.77 3.18 4.76
C VAL A 218 -14.18 1.71 4.67
N ASN A 219 -13.48 0.86 5.42
CA ASN A 219 -13.91 -0.49 5.71
C ASN A 219 -14.77 -0.45 6.98
N THR A 220 -16.05 -0.84 6.89
CA THR A 220 -16.95 -0.83 8.05
C THR A 220 -17.86 -2.05 8.08
N TYR A 221 -18.02 -2.58 9.29
CA TYR A 221 -18.83 -3.76 9.56
C TYR A 221 -19.92 -3.46 10.62
N ARG A 222 -20.26 -2.18 10.83
CA ARG A 222 -21.25 -1.79 11.86
C ARG A 222 -22.66 -2.32 11.62
N TRP A 223 -23.03 -2.54 10.35
CA TRP A 223 -24.36 -3.02 9.99
C TRP A 223 -24.40 -4.55 9.93
N CYS A 224 -25.02 -5.18 10.93
CA CYS A 224 -25.17 -6.64 11.00
C CYS A 224 -26.66 -7.04 10.99
N GLY A 225 -27.02 -8.04 10.19
CA GLY A 225 -28.39 -8.56 10.12
C GLY A 225 -29.43 -7.51 9.73
N ASN A 226 -30.54 -7.46 10.47
CA ASN A 226 -31.65 -6.53 10.22
C ASN A 226 -31.48 -5.18 10.94
N ALA A 227 -30.25 -4.72 11.15
CA ALA A 227 -30.01 -3.35 11.59
C ALA A 227 -30.66 -2.36 10.61
N THR A 228 -30.77 -1.11 11.05
CA THR A 228 -31.27 0.02 10.29
C THR A 228 -30.17 1.06 10.15
N PHE A 229 -30.38 2.08 9.32
CA PHE A 229 -29.44 3.19 9.18
C PHE A 229 -29.08 3.80 10.54
N THR A 230 -30.07 4.06 11.39
CA THR A 230 -29.83 4.61 12.74
C THR A 230 -29.21 3.58 13.68
N SER A 231 -29.74 2.36 13.75
CA SER A 231 -29.26 1.38 14.76
C SER A 231 -27.87 0.82 14.44
N SER A 232 -27.38 0.97 13.21
CA SER A 232 -26.00 0.64 12.81
C SER A 232 -24.99 1.76 13.11
N LEU A 233 -25.45 2.91 13.63
CA LEU A 233 -24.61 4.08 13.89
C LEU A 233 -23.90 4.65 12.65
N PHE A 234 -24.47 4.39 11.46
CA PHE A 234 -24.00 5.00 10.22
C PHE A 234 -24.11 6.54 10.23
N PRO A 235 -25.17 7.19 10.76
CA PRO A 235 -25.23 8.65 10.84
C PRO A 235 -24.00 9.27 11.51
N GLU A 236 -23.54 8.69 12.62
CA GLU A 236 -22.38 9.15 13.37
C GLU A 236 -21.09 8.95 12.59
N MET A 237 -20.91 7.79 11.95
CA MET A 237 -19.77 7.51 11.08
C MET A 237 -19.73 8.43 9.86
N LEU A 238 -20.89 8.79 9.31
CA LEU A 238 -21.01 9.57 8.07
C LEU A 238 -20.99 11.09 8.28
N ALA A 239 -21.18 11.56 9.51
CA ALA A 239 -21.25 12.98 9.82
C ALA A 239 -20.06 13.80 9.29
N PRO A 240 -18.79 13.34 9.36
CA PRO A 240 -17.66 14.06 8.79
C PRO A 240 -17.72 14.18 7.26
N PHE A 241 -18.33 13.21 6.57
CA PHE A 241 -18.37 13.17 5.11
C PHE A 241 -19.34 14.17 4.48
N ALA A 242 -20.28 14.72 5.26
CA ALA A 242 -21.22 15.75 4.78
C ALA A 242 -20.53 17.01 4.23
N ASN A 243 -19.31 17.31 4.68
CA ASN A 243 -18.53 18.47 4.24
C ASN A 243 -17.21 18.10 3.55
N TYR A 244 -17.06 16.86 3.10
CA TYR A 244 -15.80 16.35 2.58
C TYR A 244 -15.63 16.64 1.08
N SER A 245 -14.47 17.17 0.67
CA SER A 245 -14.32 17.73 -0.69
C SER A 245 -14.07 16.71 -1.79
N VAL A 246 -13.87 15.43 -1.44
CA VAL A 246 -13.56 14.33 -2.37
C VAL A 246 -14.51 13.14 -2.17
N PRO A 247 -14.62 12.20 -3.13
CA PRO A 247 -15.58 11.11 -3.05
C PRO A 247 -15.28 10.18 -1.88
N TYR A 248 -16.34 9.78 -1.19
CA TYR A 248 -16.31 8.76 -0.14
C TYR A 248 -16.81 7.42 -0.68
N ILE A 249 -16.13 6.32 -0.37
CA ILE A 249 -16.44 4.97 -0.83
C ILE A 249 -16.44 4.01 0.37
N LEU A 250 -17.43 3.13 0.45
CA LEU A 250 -17.37 1.98 1.37
C LEU A 250 -16.52 0.89 0.74
N THR A 251 -15.23 0.85 1.07
CA THR A 251 -14.28 -0.08 0.44
C THR A 251 -14.37 -1.50 0.95
N GLU A 252 -15.02 -1.69 2.10
CA GLU A 252 -15.55 -2.97 2.58
C GLU A 252 -16.83 -2.75 3.39
N TYR A 253 -17.82 -3.62 3.17
CA TYR A 253 -18.98 -3.78 4.06
C TYR A 253 -19.51 -5.22 4.01
N GLY A 254 -20.44 -5.55 4.91
CA GLY A 254 -21.16 -6.83 4.90
C GLY A 254 -20.81 -7.71 6.10
N CYS A 255 -21.07 -7.20 7.30
CA CYS A 255 -20.87 -7.90 8.58
C CYS A 255 -21.46 -9.32 8.56
N ASN A 256 -20.66 -10.32 8.96
CA ASN A 256 -21.06 -11.73 8.98
C ASN A 256 -21.35 -12.29 10.39
N THR A 257 -21.54 -11.44 11.41
CA THR A 257 -21.87 -11.93 12.77
C THR A 257 -23.25 -12.57 12.86
N ILE A 258 -24.15 -12.22 11.93
CA ILE A 258 -25.47 -12.84 11.75
C ILE A 258 -25.52 -13.41 10.34
N THR A 259 -25.71 -14.74 10.23
CA THR A 259 -25.74 -15.45 8.95
C THR A 259 -27.05 -16.24 8.75
N PRO A 260 -27.51 -16.46 7.50
CA PRO A 260 -26.98 -15.88 6.26
C PRO A 260 -27.10 -14.34 6.23
N ARG A 261 -26.19 -13.66 5.52
CA ARG A 261 -26.21 -12.20 5.46
C ARG A 261 -27.39 -11.73 4.62
N VAL A 262 -28.16 -10.77 5.15
CA VAL A 262 -29.37 -10.24 4.51
C VAL A 262 -29.12 -9.03 3.60
N PHE A 263 -27.94 -8.42 3.74
CA PHE A 263 -27.46 -7.23 3.00
C PHE A 263 -28.47 -6.07 2.98
N ALA A 264 -29.11 -5.80 4.13
CA ALA A 264 -30.10 -4.72 4.25
C ALA A 264 -29.46 -3.33 4.07
N GLU A 265 -28.19 -3.18 4.42
CA GLU A 265 -27.37 -1.98 4.24
C GLU A 265 -27.30 -1.52 2.78
N VAL A 266 -27.40 -2.44 1.80
CA VAL A 266 -27.37 -2.10 0.37
C VAL A 266 -28.49 -1.11 0.02
N ALA A 267 -29.67 -1.24 0.62
CA ALA A 267 -30.77 -0.31 0.37
C ALA A 267 -30.45 1.11 0.87
N SER A 268 -29.73 1.25 1.99
CA SER A 268 -29.31 2.55 2.54
C SER A 268 -28.14 3.16 1.75
N ILE A 269 -27.12 2.35 1.43
CA ILE A 269 -25.91 2.77 0.70
C ILE A 269 -26.26 3.45 -0.64
N TYR A 270 -27.21 2.87 -1.38
CA TYR A 270 -27.62 3.40 -2.69
C TYR A 270 -28.98 4.12 -2.65
N GLY A 271 -29.53 4.34 -1.46
CA GLY A 271 -30.84 4.97 -1.25
C GLY A 271 -30.71 6.38 -0.68
N SER A 272 -31.85 6.95 -0.24
CA SER A 272 -31.91 8.32 0.27
C SER A 272 -31.05 8.59 1.51
N ASP A 273 -30.67 7.55 2.25
CA ASP A 273 -29.82 7.68 3.44
C ASP A 273 -28.40 8.14 3.08
N MET A 274 -27.85 7.66 1.95
CA MET A 274 -26.43 7.82 1.64
C MET A 274 -26.13 8.25 0.20
N GLN A 275 -27.06 8.17 -0.75
CA GLN A 275 -26.79 8.41 -2.19
C GLN A 275 -26.16 9.78 -2.51
N ASP A 276 -26.38 10.79 -1.64
CA ASP A 276 -25.81 12.12 -1.79
C ASP A 276 -24.41 12.27 -1.18
N LEU A 277 -24.03 11.35 -0.28
CA LEU A 277 -22.78 11.33 0.49
C LEU A 277 -21.77 10.30 -0.04
N THR A 278 -22.22 9.09 -0.33
CA THR A 278 -21.35 7.97 -0.76
C THR A 278 -21.34 7.79 -2.28
N SER A 279 -20.21 7.29 -2.78
CA SER A 279 -20.02 6.84 -4.15
C SER A 279 -20.20 5.31 -4.28
N GLY A 280 -20.95 4.71 -3.36
CA GLY A 280 -21.25 3.27 -3.35
C GLY A 280 -20.27 2.46 -2.51
N GLY A 281 -20.07 1.19 -2.84
CA GLY A 281 -19.12 0.37 -2.11
C GLY A 281 -18.90 -1.06 -2.60
N PHE A 282 -18.06 -1.77 -1.85
CA PHE A 282 -17.59 -3.12 -2.13
C PHE A 282 -17.99 -4.07 -1.00
N VAL A 283 -18.75 -5.12 -1.33
CA VAL A 283 -19.03 -6.18 -0.36
C VAL A 283 -17.77 -7.01 -0.10
N TYR A 284 -17.48 -7.27 1.17
CA TYR A 284 -16.41 -8.17 1.60
C TYR A 284 -17.01 -9.56 1.87
N GLU A 285 -16.70 -10.61 1.12
CA GLU A 285 -15.84 -10.66 -0.08
C GLU A 285 -16.36 -11.68 -1.10
N TYR A 286 -15.78 -11.70 -2.31
CA TYR A 286 -16.22 -12.58 -3.39
C TYR A 286 -16.01 -14.06 -3.06
N SER A 287 -14.77 -14.45 -2.74
CA SER A 287 -14.36 -15.83 -2.50
C SER A 287 -14.57 -16.26 -1.05
N GLN A 288 -15.06 -17.47 -0.85
CA GLN A 288 -15.21 -18.09 0.46
C GLN A 288 -13.84 -18.54 0.97
N GLU A 289 -13.39 -17.90 2.04
CA GLU A 289 -12.15 -18.24 2.74
C GLU A 289 -12.46 -18.69 4.18
N ALA A 290 -11.44 -18.93 5.00
CA ALA A 290 -11.60 -19.39 6.39
C ALA A 290 -12.39 -18.43 7.29
N ASN A 291 -12.53 -17.17 6.87
CA ASN A 291 -13.22 -16.08 7.59
C ASN A 291 -14.76 -16.08 7.38
N ASN A 292 -15.30 -16.92 6.47
CA ASN A 292 -16.73 -17.02 6.18
C ASN A 292 -17.40 -15.74 5.64
N TYR A 293 -16.71 -15.01 4.77
CA TYR A 293 -17.26 -13.82 4.10
C TYR A 293 -17.64 -14.03 2.63
N GLY A 294 -17.44 -15.21 2.06
CA GLY A 294 -17.58 -15.44 0.62
C GLY A 294 -19.00 -15.37 0.09
N LEU A 295 -19.13 -14.85 -1.14
CA LEU A 295 -20.34 -15.02 -1.96
C LEU A 295 -20.29 -16.33 -2.75
N VAL A 296 -19.10 -16.78 -3.16
CA VAL A 296 -18.90 -18.01 -3.92
C VAL A 296 -17.75 -18.83 -3.36
N ASP A 297 -17.83 -20.15 -3.50
CA ASP A 297 -16.71 -21.06 -3.29
C ASP A 297 -16.01 -21.32 -4.63
N VAL A 298 -14.75 -20.94 -4.70
CA VAL A 298 -13.88 -20.96 -5.88
C VAL A 298 -12.46 -21.32 -5.47
N SER A 299 -11.67 -21.81 -6.41
CA SER A 299 -10.23 -22.00 -6.21
C SER A 299 -9.44 -21.40 -7.38
N TYR A 300 -8.22 -20.97 -7.07
CA TYR A 300 -7.26 -20.45 -8.03
C TYR A 300 -6.96 -21.50 -9.11
N GLY A 301 -6.92 -21.08 -10.38
CA GLY A 301 -6.62 -21.93 -11.54
C GLY A 301 -7.72 -22.95 -11.90
N ASN A 302 -8.91 -22.87 -11.28
CA ASN A 302 -10.00 -23.81 -11.50
C ASN A 302 -11.21 -23.13 -12.17
N SER A 303 -11.87 -23.78 -13.13
CA SER A 303 -13.06 -23.22 -13.78
C SER A 303 -14.37 -23.41 -13.01
N ALA A 304 -14.38 -24.21 -11.94
CA ALA A 304 -15.58 -24.46 -11.12
C ALA A 304 -15.88 -23.29 -10.18
N VAL A 305 -17.17 -23.01 -10.00
CA VAL A 305 -17.70 -22.03 -9.05
C VAL A 305 -18.98 -22.57 -8.40
N THR A 306 -19.07 -22.47 -7.07
CA THR A 306 -20.29 -22.77 -6.32
C THR A 306 -20.84 -21.50 -5.72
N LYS A 307 -22.05 -21.10 -6.12
CA LYS A 307 -22.75 -19.93 -5.56
C LYS A 307 -23.29 -20.27 -4.16
N LEU A 308 -22.93 -19.48 -3.16
CA LEU A 308 -23.39 -19.68 -1.77
C LEU A 308 -24.72 -18.97 -1.51
N THR A 309 -25.28 -19.13 -0.31
CA THR A 309 -26.54 -18.46 0.08
C THR A 309 -26.44 -16.95 -0.06
N ASP A 310 -25.34 -16.36 0.41
CA ASP A 310 -25.11 -14.91 0.40
C ASP A 310 -25.05 -14.34 -1.03
N TYR A 311 -24.61 -15.13 -2.03
CA TYR A 311 -24.66 -14.74 -3.44
C TYR A 311 -26.05 -14.31 -3.87
N ASN A 312 -27.05 -15.16 -3.61
CA ASN A 312 -28.41 -14.94 -4.06
C ASN A 312 -29.04 -13.75 -3.32
N THR A 313 -28.74 -13.61 -2.03
CA THR A 313 -29.22 -12.49 -1.22
C THR A 313 -28.62 -11.17 -1.68
N PHE A 314 -27.30 -11.11 -1.86
CA PHE A 314 -26.60 -9.92 -2.34
C PHE A 314 -27.09 -9.48 -3.72
N LYS A 315 -27.13 -10.40 -4.69
CA LYS A 315 -27.68 -10.15 -6.03
C LYS A 315 -29.11 -9.59 -5.96
N THR A 316 -29.94 -10.16 -5.10
CA THR A 316 -31.33 -9.72 -4.93
C THR A 316 -31.40 -8.29 -4.40
N GLN A 317 -30.60 -7.92 -3.39
CA GLN A 317 -30.59 -6.55 -2.88
C GLN A 317 -30.00 -5.55 -3.88
N LEU A 318 -28.89 -5.91 -4.52
CA LEU A 318 -28.22 -5.05 -5.50
C LEU A 318 -29.09 -4.76 -6.73
N SER A 319 -29.92 -5.72 -7.15
CA SER A 319 -30.85 -5.53 -8.28
C SER A 319 -31.99 -4.54 -7.99
N LYS A 320 -32.29 -4.25 -6.72
CA LYS A 320 -33.36 -3.33 -6.31
C LYS A 320 -32.91 -1.87 -6.27
N VAL A 321 -31.60 -1.61 -6.26
CA VAL A 321 -31.08 -0.26 -6.06
C VAL A 321 -30.88 0.51 -7.36
N SER A 322 -31.40 1.73 -7.38
CA SER A 322 -31.28 2.70 -8.46
C SER A 322 -31.00 4.07 -7.83
N PRO A 323 -29.74 4.35 -7.42
CA PRO A 323 -29.39 5.59 -6.77
C PRO A 323 -29.71 6.76 -7.70
N LYS A 324 -30.26 7.83 -7.13
CA LYS A 324 -30.53 9.06 -7.88
C LYS A 324 -29.37 10.01 -7.64
N GLY A 325 -28.71 10.43 -8.73
CA GLY A 325 -27.62 11.40 -8.65
C GLY A 325 -27.81 12.56 -9.61
N THR A 326 -26.70 13.23 -9.86
CA THR A 326 -26.61 14.39 -10.76
C THR A 326 -25.82 14.03 -12.02
N THR A 327 -25.64 14.99 -12.92
CA THR A 327 -24.78 14.87 -14.10
C THR A 327 -23.53 15.71 -13.94
N LEU A 328 -22.44 15.34 -14.63
CA LEU A 328 -21.17 16.04 -14.62
C LEU A 328 -21.31 17.53 -15.00
N SER A 329 -22.21 17.83 -15.94
CA SER A 329 -22.52 19.18 -16.41
C SER A 329 -23.29 20.02 -15.39
N ASN A 330 -24.18 19.40 -14.61
CA ASN A 330 -24.97 20.08 -13.58
C ASN A 330 -24.25 20.14 -12.23
N TYR A 331 -23.17 19.37 -12.04
CA TYR A 331 -22.43 19.34 -10.80
C TYR A 331 -21.37 20.45 -10.71
N SER A 332 -21.57 21.35 -9.75
CA SER A 332 -20.63 22.42 -9.39
C SER A 332 -20.13 22.22 -7.95
N PRO A 333 -18.92 21.67 -7.76
CA PRO A 333 -18.39 21.41 -6.42
C PRO A 333 -18.10 22.72 -5.66
N SER A 334 -18.58 22.80 -4.42
CA SER A 334 -18.39 23.95 -3.52
C SER A 334 -17.63 23.62 -2.23
N LEU A 335 -17.56 22.33 -1.88
CA LEU A 335 -16.91 21.84 -0.67
C LEU A 335 -15.41 22.17 -0.68
N LYS A 336 -14.86 22.40 0.51
CA LYS A 336 -13.46 22.79 0.71
C LYS A 336 -12.72 21.69 1.44
N ASN A 337 -11.41 21.66 1.24
CA ASN A 337 -10.51 20.81 1.99
C ASN A 337 -10.68 21.04 3.50
N SER A 338 -10.65 19.95 4.26
CA SER A 338 -10.70 19.98 5.71
C SER A 338 -9.54 20.78 6.33
N ALA A 339 -9.73 21.24 7.56
CA ALA A 339 -8.63 21.71 8.38
C ALA A 339 -7.81 20.52 8.89
N CYS A 340 -6.49 20.68 9.03
CA CYS A 340 -5.68 19.61 9.63
C CYS A 340 -5.97 19.48 11.12
N PRO A 341 -6.13 18.25 11.65
CA PRO A 341 -6.26 18.03 13.08
C PRO A 341 -5.03 18.53 13.83
N SER A 342 -5.26 19.14 14.99
CA SER A 342 -4.19 19.51 15.92
C SER A 342 -3.64 18.28 16.61
N VAL A 343 -2.35 18.31 16.94
CA VAL A 343 -1.72 17.26 17.77
C VAL A 343 -2.41 17.21 19.14
N SER A 344 -2.79 16.01 19.57
CA SER A 344 -3.49 15.73 20.84
C SER A 344 -2.98 14.42 21.44
N SER A 345 -3.59 13.90 22.51
CA SER A 345 -3.26 12.56 23.03
C SER A 345 -3.55 11.47 21.99
N ASP A 346 -4.65 11.63 21.25
CA ASP A 346 -5.21 10.60 20.38
C ASP A 346 -4.76 10.79 18.92
N TRP A 347 -4.10 11.91 18.62
CA TRP A 347 -3.57 12.25 17.31
C TRP A 347 -2.14 12.79 17.39
N GLN A 348 -1.14 11.96 17.07
CA GLN A 348 0.28 12.29 17.22
C GLN A 348 0.95 12.71 15.90
N VAL A 349 0.23 13.47 15.05
CA VAL A 349 0.71 13.84 13.71
C VAL A 349 0.52 15.33 13.42
N ASN A 350 1.62 15.99 13.07
CA ASN A 350 1.67 17.33 12.51
C ASN A 350 1.48 17.30 10.98
N ASP A 351 1.19 18.45 10.36
CA ASP A 351 0.96 18.59 8.91
C ASP A 351 2.25 18.67 8.07
N VAL A 352 3.43 18.81 8.68
CA VAL A 352 4.72 18.64 8.00
C VAL A 352 4.95 17.17 7.69
N LEU A 353 5.31 16.88 6.43
CA LEU A 353 5.49 15.52 5.93
C LEU A 353 6.97 15.11 5.86
N PRO A 354 7.27 13.80 5.94
CA PRO A 354 8.59 13.26 5.62
C PRO A 354 9.14 13.75 4.27
N PRO A 355 10.47 13.85 4.12
CA PRO A 355 11.10 14.17 2.84
C PRO A 355 10.78 13.08 1.80
N SER A 356 10.72 13.47 0.52
CA SER A 356 10.54 12.52 -0.57
C SER A 356 11.75 11.57 -0.68
N PRO A 357 11.54 10.25 -0.87
CA PRO A 357 12.64 9.32 -1.10
C PRO A 357 13.43 9.65 -2.36
N ASN A 358 14.76 9.58 -2.26
CA ASN A 358 15.68 9.92 -3.34
C ASN A 358 16.80 8.88 -3.46
N VAL A 359 16.72 8.06 -4.49
CA VAL A 359 17.63 6.94 -4.73
C VAL A 359 19.08 7.42 -4.93
N ASP A 360 19.29 8.45 -5.76
CA ASP A 360 20.62 8.98 -6.04
C ASP A 360 21.30 9.53 -4.79
N PHE A 361 20.53 10.24 -3.97
CA PHE A 361 21.00 10.79 -2.71
C PHE A 361 21.37 9.69 -1.71
N CYS A 362 20.51 8.69 -1.53
CA CYS A 362 20.78 7.58 -0.62
C CYS A 362 21.93 6.69 -1.12
N ASN A 363 22.07 6.47 -2.43
CA ASN A 363 23.22 5.78 -3.01
C ASN A 363 24.52 6.57 -2.83
N CYS A 364 24.48 7.89 -2.98
CA CYS A 364 25.63 8.73 -2.66
C CYS A 364 26.00 8.61 -1.18
N LEU A 365 25.01 8.66 -0.29
CA LEU A 365 25.21 8.50 1.14
C LEU A 365 25.91 7.17 1.47
N SER A 366 25.55 6.07 0.80
CA SER A 366 26.22 4.77 0.98
C SER A 366 27.73 4.81 0.71
N THR A 367 28.22 5.73 -0.12
CA THR A 367 29.67 5.88 -0.39
C THR A 367 30.45 6.58 0.73
N THR A 368 29.73 7.10 1.73
CA THR A 368 30.28 7.82 2.89
C THR A 368 30.48 6.92 4.11
N PHE A 369 30.00 5.67 4.03
CA PHE A 369 30.01 4.76 5.17
C PHE A 369 31.40 4.17 5.38
N GLY A 370 31.92 4.35 6.61
CA GLY A 370 33.17 3.75 7.07
C GLY A 370 32.99 2.33 7.63
N CYS A 371 31.78 2.01 8.10
CA CYS A 371 31.37 0.71 8.61
C CYS A 371 29.96 0.39 8.11
N TYR A 372 29.76 -0.77 7.49
CA TYR A 372 28.50 -1.12 6.86
C TYR A 372 28.26 -2.63 6.82
N LEU A 373 27.00 -3.03 6.65
CA LEU A 373 26.57 -4.41 6.59
C LEU A 373 27.10 -5.13 5.33
N PRO A 374 27.37 -6.44 5.42
CA PRO A 374 27.77 -7.21 4.25
C PRO A 374 26.61 -7.40 3.26
N SER A 375 26.92 -7.64 1.99
CA SER A 375 25.90 -7.87 0.95
C SER A 375 25.06 -9.14 1.17
N THR A 376 25.54 -10.04 2.03
CA THR A 376 24.83 -11.23 2.51
C THR A 376 23.84 -10.93 3.63
N PHE A 377 23.79 -9.69 4.13
CA PHE A 377 22.76 -9.29 5.10
C PHE A 377 21.40 -9.29 4.42
N ASP A 378 20.44 -9.91 5.08
CA ASP A 378 19.07 -10.03 4.59
C ASP A 378 18.12 -9.32 5.55
N PRO A 379 17.61 -8.12 5.21
CA PRO A 379 16.66 -7.37 6.04
C PRO A 379 15.31 -8.08 6.20
N THR A 380 15.02 -9.12 5.42
CA THR A 380 13.80 -9.93 5.56
C THR A 380 13.99 -11.09 6.55
N ASN A 381 15.23 -11.39 6.94
CA ASN A 381 15.51 -12.42 7.93
C ASN A 381 15.27 -11.88 9.35
N SER A 382 14.23 -12.36 10.02
CA SER A 382 13.82 -11.85 11.33
C SER A 382 14.92 -11.89 12.40
N ALA A 383 15.83 -12.88 12.37
CA ALA A 383 16.92 -12.98 13.34
C ALA A 383 18.00 -11.90 13.09
N GLN A 384 18.39 -11.69 11.83
CA GLN A 384 19.36 -10.65 11.46
C GLN A 384 18.79 -9.25 11.72
N SER A 385 17.55 -9.04 11.31
CA SER A 385 16.79 -7.81 11.51
C SER A 385 16.64 -7.44 12.99
N LEU A 386 16.33 -8.42 13.86
CA LEU A 386 16.27 -8.21 15.30
C LEU A 386 17.65 -7.88 15.91
N ALA A 387 18.71 -8.56 15.49
CA ALA A 387 20.07 -8.28 15.96
C ALA A 387 20.49 -6.85 15.62
N LEU A 388 20.22 -6.42 14.39
CA LEU A 388 20.50 -5.07 13.92
C LEU A 388 19.66 -4.03 14.66
N ALA A 389 18.35 -4.25 14.81
CA ALA A 389 17.46 -3.36 15.56
C ALA A 389 17.95 -3.13 17.00
N ASN A 390 18.32 -4.18 17.71
CA ASN A 390 18.86 -4.09 19.07
C ASN A 390 20.16 -3.27 19.12
N GLN A 391 21.07 -3.50 18.15
CA GLN A 391 22.31 -2.73 18.05
C GLN A 391 22.02 -1.25 17.79
N LEU A 392 21.09 -0.92 16.89
CA LEU A 392 20.74 0.46 16.56
C LEU A 392 20.09 1.19 17.74
N SER A 393 19.26 0.51 18.54
CA SER A 393 18.73 1.06 19.78
C SER A 393 19.84 1.52 20.73
N TYR A 394 20.87 0.67 20.89
CA TYR A 394 22.05 1.01 21.69
C TYR A 394 22.85 2.16 21.07
N LEU A 395 23.12 2.08 19.76
CA LEU A 395 23.91 3.09 19.05
C LEU A 395 23.28 4.47 19.17
N CYS A 396 21.97 4.61 18.99
CA CYS A 396 21.30 5.90 19.10
C CYS A 396 21.23 6.46 20.52
N GLY A 397 21.61 5.69 21.54
CA GLY A 397 21.89 6.21 22.88
C GLY A 397 23.29 6.81 23.03
N VAL A 398 24.23 6.51 22.13
CA VAL A 398 25.65 6.94 22.21
C VAL A 398 26.11 7.77 21.01
N VAL A 399 25.39 7.76 19.89
CA VAL A 399 25.58 8.64 18.73
C VAL A 399 24.31 9.44 18.47
N ASN A 400 24.44 10.64 17.91
CA ASN A 400 23.29 11.47 17.56
C ASN A 400 22.60 10.92 16.31
N CYS A 401 21.44 10.28 16.47
CA CYS A 401 20.67 9.70 15.37
C CYS A 401 19.65 10.66 14.71
N THR A 402 19.64 11.95 15.05
CA THR A 402 18.63 12.91 14.55
C THR A 402 18.50 12.89 13.02
N SER A 403 19.60 12.68 12.28
CA SER A 403 19.61 12.65 10.81
C SER A 403 18.84 11.46 10.20
N ILE A 404 18.62 10.38 10.93
CA ILE A 404 17.86 9.19 10.49
C ILE A 404 16.55 9.00 11.26
N SER A 405 16.30 9.79 12.30
CA SER A 405 15.12 9.73 13.15
C SER A 405 13.97 10.59 12.62
N TYR A 406 12.80 10.43 13.24
CA TYR A 406 11.64 11.29 13.04
C TYR A 406 10.86 11.49 14.34
N ASN A 407 10.02 12.54 14.36
CA ASN A 407 8.98 12.77 15.34
C ASN A 407 7.78 13.39 14.61
N THR A 408 6.71 12.61 14.44
CA THR A 408 5.52 13.02 13.69
C THR A 408 4.71 14.08 14.41
N ALA A 409 4.70 14.09 15.75
CA ALA A 409 3.99 15.08 16.54
C ALA A 409 4.64 16.49 16.41
N THR A 410 5.96 16.56 16.24
CA THR A 410 6.67 17.83 16.01
C THR A 410 6.97 18.11 14.54
N GLY A 411 6.52 17.24 13.62
CA GLY A 411 6.79 17.39 12.18
C GLY A 411 8.28 17.37 11.83
N THR A 412 9.09 16.66 12.62
CA THR A 412 10.55 16.66 12.47
C THR A 412 11.02 15.37 11.81
N TYR A 413 11.73 15.48 10.69
CA TYR A 413 12.26 14.34 9.95
C TYR A 413 13.74 14.57 9.63
N GLY A 414 14.57 13.59 9.95
CA GLY A 414 15.98 13.61 9.63
C GLY A 414 16.22 13.61 8.12
N GLN A 415 17.31 14.23 7.68
CA GLN A 415 17.65 14.34 6.26
C GLN A 415 17.75 12.97 5.54
N TYR A 416 18.10 11.91 6.25
CA TYR A 416 18.30 10.56 5.73
C TYR A 416 17.13 9.62 6.08
N SER A 417 16.02 10.12 6.64
CA SER A 417 14.91 9.29 7.13
C SER A 417 14.21 8.49 6.02
N ALA A 418 14.26 9.00 4.78
CA ALA A 418 13.69 8.38 3.58
C ALA A 418 14.66 7.45 2.82
N CYS A 419 15.87 7.22 3.35
CA CYS A 419 16.72 6.13 2.85
C CYS A 419 16.25 4.78 3.41
N SER A 420 16.72 3.67 2.82
CA SER A 420 16.34 2.34 3.27
C SER A 420 16.73 2.09 4.74
N SER A 421 16.09 1.13 5.39
CA SER A 421 16.45 0.76 6.77
C SER A 421 17.92 0.32 6.90
N VAL A 422 18.43 -0.40 5.90
CA VAL A 422 19.84 -0.80 5.82
C VAL A 422 20.76 0.41 5.69
N GLN A 423 20.45 1.36 4.81
CA GLN A 423 21.26 2.58 4.67
C GLN A 423 21.25 3.45 5.93
N LYS A 424 20.10 3.55 6.61
CA LYS A 424 19.99 4.24 7.92
C LYS A 424 20.84 3.52 8.99
N ALA A 425 20.84 2.20 8.98
CA ALA A 425 21.64 1.40 9.90
C ALA A 425 23.15 1.56 9.66
N ASP A 426 23.60 1.46 8.41
CA ASP A 426 24.99 1.64 8.02
C ASP A 426 25.50 3.04 8.33
N TRP A 427 24.65 4.06 8.21
CA TRP A 427 24.96 5.40 8.67
C TRP A 427 25.25 5.42 10.19
N ALA A 428 24.36 4.86 11.02
CA ALA A 428 24.56 4.83 12.46
C ALA A 428 25.80 4.01 12.88
N LEU A 429 26.04 2.88 12.22
CA LEU A 429 27.25 2.06 12.38
C LEU A 429 28.52 2.86 12.04
N SER A 430 28.49 3.59 10.93
CA SER A 430 29.59 4.47 10.51
C SER A 430 29.85 5.61 11.50
N GLN A 431 28.80 6.23 12.05
CA GLN A 431 28.96 7.25 13.08
C GLN A 431 29.62 6.68 14.36
N ASN A 432 29.24 5.46 14.76
CA ASN A 432 29.86 4.79 15.90
C ASN A 432 31.31 4.40 15.63
N TYR A 433 31.60 3.88 14.44
CA TYR A 433 32.94 3.51 14.01
C TYR A 433 33.89 4.72 14.03
N ALA A 434 33.45 5.85 13.47
CA ALA A 434 34.21 7.10 13.51
C ALA A 434 34.44 7.59 14.96
N LYS A 435 33.41 7.54 15.82
CA LYS A 435 33.53 7.89 17.25
C LYS A 435 34.53 6.98 17.98
N GLY A 436 34.60 5.72 17.60
CA GLY A 436 35.54 4.72 18.11
C GLY A 436 36.94 4.80 17.49
N ASN A 437 37.32 5.92 16.86
CA ASN A 437 38.59 6.12 16.16
C ASN A 437 38.85 5.03 15.11
N ASN A 438 37.81 4.58 14.41
CA ASN A 438 37.89 3.55 13.38
C ASN A 438 38.44 2.20 13.88
N ALA A 439 38.31 1.91 15.19
CA ALA A 439 38.68 0.61 15.74
C ALA A 439 37.71 -0.48 15.28
N ALA A 440 38.24 -1.66 14.91
CA ALA A 440 37.41 -2.80 14.47
C ALA A 440 36.33 -3.20 15.50
N SER A 441 36.62 -3.04 16.80
CA SER A 441 35.67 -3.28 17.89
C SER A 441 34.46 -2.33 17.88
N SER A 442 34.51 -1.23 17.13
CA SER A 442 33.42 -0.25 16.99
C SER A 442 32.59 -0.46 15.71
N CYS A 443 32.96 -1.43 14.86
CA CYS A 443 32.22 -1.84 13.67
C CYS A 443 31.70 -3.27 13.85
N VAL A 444 30.74 -3.44 14.77
CA VAL A 444 30.18 -4.75 15.13
C VAL A 444 28.67 -4.65 15.39
N VAL A 445 27.95 -5.72 15.06
CA VAL A 445 26.56 -5.93 15.45
C VAL A 445 26.50 -7.22 16.26
N ASN A 446 26.18 -7.10 17.55
CA ASN A 446 26.11 -8.25 18.43
C ASN A 446 25.00 -9.22 17.98
N ASN A 447 25.27 -10.52 18.04
CA ASN A 447 24.35 -11.60 17.63
C ASN A 447 23.98 -11.64 16.14
N LEU A 448 24.63 -10.85 15.28
CA LEU A 448 24.40 -10.93 13.84
C LEU A 448 25.08 -12.16 13.21
N ASN A 449 26.13 -12.69 13.84
CA ASN A 449 26.96 -13.80 13.34
C ASN A 449 27.56 -13.54 11.95
N MET A 450 27.82 -12.26 11.63
CA MET A 450 28.40 -11.83 10.36
C MET A 450 29.46 -10.76 10.59
N SER A 451 30.52 -10.79 9.80
CA SER A 451 31.51 -9.71 9.78
C SER A 451 30.98 -8.53 8.98
N LEU A 452 31.07 -7.33 9.56
CA LEU A 452 30.78 -6.09 8.86
C LEU A 452 31.93 -5.70 7.94
N ASN A 453 31.64 -4.89 6.94
CA ASN A 453 32.63 -4.31 6.06
C ASN A 453 33.14 -2.98 6.61
N THR A 454 34.38 -2.64 6.25
CA THR A 454 34.96 -1.33 6.54
C THR A 454 35.47 -0.67 5.27
N ASN A 455 35.35 0.65 5.19
CA ASN A 455 35.89 1.46 4.11
C ASN A 455 37.02 2.33 4.67
N SER A 456 38.24 2.17 4.15
CA SER A 456 39.42 2.92 4.59
C SER A 456 39.48 4.35 4.03
N SER A 457 38.61 4.72 3.08
CA SER A 457 38.55 6.05 2.47
C SER A 457 37.11 6.45 2.16
N PRO A 458 36.24 6.59 3.19
CA PRO A 458 34.87 7.03 3.00
C PRO A 458 34.83 8.47 2.46
N LYS A 459 33.89 8.73 1.54
CA LYS A 459 33.64 10.10 1.07
C LYS A 459 33.00 10.95 2.18
N GLN A 460 33.15 12.26 2.07
CA GLN A 460 32.48 13.19 2.98
C GLN A 460 30.99 13.30 2.65
N SER A 461 30.12 13.28 3.66
CA SER A 461 28.66 13.38 3.44
C SER A 461 28.23 14.65 2.69
N SER A 462 28.98 15.73 2.85
CA SER A 462 28.77 16.99 2.12
C SER A 462 28.88 16.84 0.59
N SER A 463 29.52 15.78 0.08
CA SER A 463 29.55 15.53 -1.37
C SER A 463 28.16 15.22 -1.95
N CYS A 464 27.23 14.75 -1.13
CA CYS A 464 25.87 14.39 -1.54
C CYS A 464 24.90 15.58 -1.52
N ASN A 465 25.28 16.71 -0.91
CA ASN A 465 24.43 17.90 -0.78
C ASN A 465 24.05 18.56 -2.12
N SER A 466 24.79 18.24 -3.18
CA SER A 466 24.53 18.76 -4.53
C SER A 466 23.44 17.99 -5.29
N ILE A 467 23.03 16.83 -4.78
CA ILE A 467 22.00 16.00 -5.41
C ILE A 467 20.64 16.64 -5.10
N SER A 468 19.96 17.09 -6.16
CA SER A 468 18.62 17.67 -6.05
C SER A 468 17.67 16.67 -5.40
N THR A 469 16.92 17.12 -4.40
CA THR A 469 15.90 16.30 -3.72
C THR A 469 14.67 16.02 -4.59
N THR A 470 14.64 16.49 -5.85
CA THR A 470 13.52 16.37 -6.79
C THR A 470 13.45 15.02 -7.54
N THR A 471 14.25 14.01 -7.20
CA THR A 471 14.36 12.70 -7.89
C THR A 471 13.11 11.80 -7.75
N VAL A 472 11.94 12.38 -7.49
CA VAL A 472 10.66 11.66 -7.38
C VAL A 472 10.22 11.08 -8.74
N THR A 473 10.76 11.61 -9.84
CA THR A 473 10.34 11.29 -11.22
C THR A 473 11.21 10.25 -11.91
N SER A 474 12.23 9.69 -11.25
CA SER A 474 13.07 8.66 -11.87
C SER A 474 12.27 7.37 -12.08
N ASP A 475 12.56 6.69 -13.19
CA ASP A 475 12.02 5.37 -13.48
C ASP A 475 12.37 4.39 -12.33
N PRO A 476 11.47 3.44 -12.01
CA PRO A 476 11.75 2.44 -11.00
C PRO A 476 12.81 1.43 -11.47
N ASP A 477 13.56 0.87 -10.52
CA ASP A 477 14.46 -0.25 -10.72
C ASP A 477 13.76 -1.57 -10.32
N PRO A 478 13.46 -2.47 -11.28
CA PRO A 478 12.83 -3.76 -10.97
C PRO A 478 13.71 -4.67 -10.09
N ASN A 479 15.02 -4.42 -10.02
CA ASN A 479 15.99 -5.22 -9.28
C ASN A 479 16.38 -4.61 -7.93
N MET A 480 15.71 -3.55 -7.47
CA MET A 480 15.99 -2.95 -6.16
C MET A 480 15.59 -3.90 -5.04
N GLY A 481 16.56 -4.24 -4.18
CA GLY A 481 16.34 -5.00 -2.95
C GLY A 481 15.79 -4.13 -1.82
N PRO A 482 15.33 -4.74 -0.71
CA PRO A 482 14.85 -3.99 0.46
C PRO A 482 15.93 -3.13 1.15
N ASP A 483 17.20 -3.36 0.82
CA ASP A 483 18.32 -2.50 1.20
C ASP A 483 18.41 -1.20 0.39
N GLY A 484 17.53 -0.99 -0.58
CA GLY A 484 17.49 0.20 -1.43
C GLY A 484 18.55 0.19 -2.54
N LEU A 485 19.27 -0.92 -2.73
CA LEU A 485 20.31 -1.06 -3.74
C LEU A 485 19.87 -1.95 -4.90
N SER A 486 20.40 -1.71 -6.09
CA SER A 486 20.16 -2.58 -7.24
C SER A 486 20.91 -3.91 -7.06
N ASN A 487 20.24 -5.05 -7.30
CA ASN A 487 20.89 -6.35 -7.17
C ASN A 487 22.08 -6.55 -8.14
N ASN A 488 22.14 -5.82 -9.26
CA ASN A 488 23.30 -5.84 -10.17
C ASN A 488 24.54 -5.14 -9.57
N THR A 489 24.35 -4.23 -8.62
CA THR A 489 25.44 -3.56 -7.89
C THR A 489 26.00 -4.38 -6.71
N LYS A 490 25.29 -5.39 -6.21
CA LYS A 490 25.81 -6.29 -5.15
C LYS A 490 27.04 -7.09 -5.58
N SER A 491 27.28 -7.21 -6.89
CA SER A 491 28.38 -7.99 -7.47
C SER A 491 29.64 -7.16 -7.79
N THR A 492 29.59 -5.82 -7.77
CA THR A 492 30.65 -4.99 -8.38
C THR A 492 31.59 -4.25 -7.41
N THR A 493 31.43 -4.38 -6.09
CA THR A 493 32.40 -3.80 -5.12
C THR A 493 33.52 -4.74 -4.67
N SER A 494 33.65 -5.93 -5.25
CA SER A 494 34.81 -6.80 -5.00
C SER A 494 35.71 -6.86 -6.24
N ASN A 495 36.78 -6.07 -6.25
CA ASN A 495 38.00 -6.50 -6.93
C ASN A 495 39.25 -5.78 -6.40
N SER A 496 40.08 -6.52 -5.67
CA SER A 496 41.42 -6.90 -6.14
C SER A 496 42.13 -7.77 -5.09
N THR A 497 42.29 -9.08 -5.36
CA THR A 497 43.61 -9.78 -5.41
C THR A 497 43.46 -11.30 -5.59
N ASN A 498 44.05 -11.80 -6.68
CA ASN A 498 44.72 -13.08 -6.97
C ASN A 498 44.31 -14.41 -6.28
N SER A 499 43.83 -15.32 -7.14
CA SER A 499 44.24 -16.73 -7.35
C SER A 499 44.85 -17.55 -6.20
N SER A 500 44.20 -18.67 -5.83
CA SER A 500 44.61 -20.04 -6.21
C SER A 500 43.88 -21.16 -5.42
N SER A 501 43.50 -22.22 -6.17
CA SER A 501 43.42 -23.65 -5.80
C SER A 501 42.45 -24.18 -4.71
N SER A 502 41.44 -24.90 -5.21
CA SER A 502 41.01 -26.28 -4.87
C SER A 502 41.08 -26.82 -3.42
N GLY A 503 39.95 -27.36 -2.95
CA GLY A 503 39.92 -28.35 -1.86
C GLY A 503 38.51 -28.78 -1.45
N SER A 504 38.07 -29.93 -1.95
CA SER A 504 36.84 -30.63 -1.53
C SER A 504 36.96 -31.16 -0.09
N GLY A 505 35.88 -31.10 0.69
CA GLY A 505 35.83 -31.71 2.03
C GLY A 505 34.42 -31.77 2.60
N SER A 506 33.92 -32.99 2.79
CA SER A 506 32.58 -33.39 3.20
C SER A 506 32.35 -33.43 4.72
N ASN A 507 31.07 -33.34 5.10
CA ASN A 507 30.39 -33.96 6.25
C ASN A 507 30.73 -33.52 7.69
N SER A 508 29.74 -33.00 8.42
CA SER A 508 28.91 -33.79 9.37
C SER A 508 28.33 -32.94 10.52
N SER A 509 27.12 -33.34 10.88
CA SER A 509 26.23 -32.91 11.96
C SER A 509 26.82 -32.96 13.37
N SER A 510 26.39 -32.04 14.26
CA SER A 510 25.74 -32.44 15.52
C SER A 510 25.12 -31.25 16.26
N SER A 511 23.94 -31.53 16.81
CA SER A 511 23.08 -30.74 17.66
C SER A 511 23.62 -30.53 19.07
N THR A 512 23.34 -29.38 19.71
CA THR A 512 22.80 -29.40 21.08
C THR A 512 22.11 -28.09 21.45
N SER A 513 20.90 -28.23 21.97
CA SER A 513 20.07 -27.25 22.63
C SER A 513 20.62 -26.85 24.01
N LYS A 514 20.34 -25.61 24.45
CA LYS A 514 19.94 -25.34 25.84
C LYS A 514 19.30 -23.96 25.99
N THR A 515 18.21 -24.01 26.75
CA THR A 515 17.28 -22.97 27.18
C THR A 515 17.86 -22.09 28.30
N GLY A 516 17.39 -20.85 28.39
CA GLY A 516 17.66 -19.97 29.53
C GLY A 516 16.82 -18.69 29.47
N SER A 517 15.74 -18.66 30.24
CA SER A 517 14.86 -17.51 30.48
C SER A 517 15.58 -16.38 31.23
N ALA A 518 15.22 -15.12 30.96
CA ALA A 518 15.41 -14.04 31.92
C ALA A 518 14.34 -12.95 31.78
N THR A 519 13.81 -12.60 32.93
CA THR A 519 12.75 -11.65 33.27
C THR A 519 13.16 -10.18 33.14
N SER A 520 12.12 -9.37 33.00
CA SER A 520 12.07 -7.92 32.83
C SER A 520 12.52 -7.09 34.04
N VAL A 521 13.15 -5.93 33.76
CA VAL A 521 13.12 -4.73 34.62
C VAL A 521 13.09 -3.46 33.74
N SER A 522 12.20 -2.53 34.10
CA SER A 522 11.95 -1.19 33.56
C SER A 522 13.10 -0.21 33.86
N SER A 523 13.36 0.88 33.12
CA SER A 523 12.53 2.08 33.04
C SER A 523 13.21 3.19 32.19
N ASN A 524 12.40 3.95 31.47
CA ASN A 524 12.44 5.41 31.23
C ASN A 524 13.73 6.13 30.76
N LEU A 525 14.35 5.63 29.69
CA LEU A 525 15.05 6.48 28.69
C LEU A 525 14.78 5.99 27.24
N LYS A 526 13.76 5.14 27.08
CA LYS A 526 13.62 4.21 25.96
C LYS A 526 12.81 4.74 24.78
N VAL A 527 12.04 5.83 24.91
CA VAL A 527 11.05 6.18 23.86
C VAL A 527 11.71 6.56 22.53
N ALA A 528 12.83 7.28 22.51
CA ALA A 528 13.53 7.61 21.26
C ALA A 528 14.32 6.43 20.66
N ALA A 529 14.87 5.55 21.51
CA ALA A 529 15.66 4.39 21.11
C ALA A 529 14.80 3.17 20.72
N LEU A 530 13.59 3.04 21.28
CA LEU A 530 12.62 2.02 20.88
C LEU A 530 12.04 2.36 19.51
N VAL A 531 11.68 3.62 19.26
CA VAL A 531 11.11 4.08 17.98
C VAL A 531 12.09 3.88 16.82
N LEU A 532 13.40 4.01 17.02
CA LEU A 532 14.40 3.69 15.98
C LEU A 532 14.56 2.19 15.72
N ALA A 533 14.47 1.36 16.77
CA ALA A 533 14.67 -0.09 16.65
C ALA A 533 13.42 -0.80 16.09
N SER A 534 12.22 -0.38 16.49
CA SER A 534 11.00 -0.76 15.79
C SER A 534 11.03 -0.19 14.38
N ALA A 535 11.32 1.12 14.26
CA ALA A 535 11.66 2.01 13.11
C ALA A 535 12.21 1.43 11.80
N LEU A 536 12.92 0.31 11.91
CA LEU A 536 13.84 -0.12 10.86
C LEU A 536 13.58 -1.55 10.36
N PHE A 537 12.94 -2.44 11.14
CA PHE A 537 13.10 -3.88 10.87
C PHE A 537 11.97 -4.82 11.27
N PHE A 538 10.78 -4.32 11.62
CA PHE A 538 9.58 -5.16 11.61
C PHE A 538 8.86 -4.90 10.28
N ILE A 539 8.94 -5.86 9.37
CA ILE A 539 8.05 -5.98 8.21
C ILE A 539 6.85 -6.78 8.70
#